data_AF-A0A0F9FHG3-F1
#
_entry.id   AF-A0A0F9FHG3-F1
#
_cell.length_a   1.000
_cell.length_b   1.000
_cell.length_c   1.000
_cell.angle_alpha   90.00
_cell.angle_beta   90.00
_cell.angle_gamma   90.00
#
_symmetry.space_group_name_H-M   'P 1'
#
loop_
_entity.id
_entity.type
_entity.pdbx_description
1 polymer ?
#
loop_
_entity_poly.entity_id
_entity_poly.type
_entity_poly.pdbx_seq_one_letter_code
_entity_poly.pdbx_strand_id
1 'polypeptide(L)'
;MTEIKPKKTILKDVKIFKDLEEEIIKTNLCCACGACVAHCSSQNFDVIKMEGYTPQFISDANVDKCKECGICYYICPQTNPLMKQLNEEYKIKDEMGFIKDVVAAKTTDEKIREMGQDGGLV
;
A
#
# COMPACT_ATOMS: atom_id res chain seq x y z
N MET A 1 27.37 17.69 -21.46
CA MET A 1 25.95 17.44 -21.12
C MET A 1 25.79 15.93 -21.10
N THR A 2 25.78 15.32 -19.92
CA THR A 2 25.66 13.86 -19.79
C THR A 2 24.27 13.44 -20.22
N GLU A 3 24.21 12.63 -21.26
CA GLU A 3 22.96 12.03 -21.76
C GLU A 3 22.32 11.21 -20.65
N ILE A 4 21.17 11.69 -20.15
CA ILE A 4 20.30 10.92 -19.26
C ILE A 4 19.61 9.89 -20.14
N LYS A 5 20.19 8.69 -20.23
CA LYS A 5 19.51 7.54 -20.85
C LYS A 5 18.21 7.30 -20.07
N PRO A 6 17.03 7.28 -20.73
CA PRO A 6 15.79 7.01 -20.05
C PRO A 6 15.89 5.62 -19.40
N LYS A 7 15.76 5.55 -18.07
CA LYS A 7 15.64 4.28 -17.36
C LYS A 7 14.46 3.54 -17.99
N LYS A 8 14.76 2.43 -18.66
CA LYS A 8 13.83 1.49 -19.28
C LYS A 8 12.56 1.40 -18.42
N THR A 9 11.46 1.95 -18.92
CA THR A 9 10.22 2.09 -18.15
C THR A 9 9.77 0.70 -17.68
N ILE A 10 9.54 0.56 -16.38
CA ILE A 10 9.15 -0.68 -15.69
C ILE A 10 7.69 -1.07 -16.03
N LEU A 11 7.17 -0.68 -17.20
CA LEU A 11 5.80 -0.96 -17.62
C LEU A 11 5.71 -2.35 -18.27
N LYS A 12 6.19 -3.38 -17.55
CA LYS A 12 5.70 -4.73 -17.78
C LYS A 12 4.50 -4.92 -16.85
N ASP A 13 3.32 -4.91 -17.46
CA ASP A 13 2.02 -5.28 -16.89
C ASP A 13 1.60 -4.44 -15.67
N VAL A 14 1.25 -3.17 -15.93
CA VAL A 14 0.58 -2.34 -14.92
C VAL A 14 -0.80 -2.91 -14.65
N LYS A 15 -0.96 -3.54 -13.49
CA LYS A 15 -2.27 -3.97 -12.99
C LYS A 15 -3.13 -2.75 -12.65
N ILE A 16 -4.39 -2.81 -13.02
CA ILE A 16 -5.37 -1.73 -12.94
C ILE A 16 -6.45 -2.03 -11.90
N PHE A 17 -7.47 -1.17 -11.83
CA PHE A 17 -8.55 -1.37 -10.86
C PHE A 17 -9.32 -2.67 -11.08
N LYS A 18 -9.47 -3.14 -12.32
CA LYS A 18 -10.10 -4.43 -12.60
C LYS A 18 -9.31 -5.59 -11.98
N ASP A 19 -7.98 -5.58 -12.11
CA ASP A 19 -7.15 -6.60 -11.46
C ASP A 19 -7.25 -6.52 -9.93
N LEU A 20 -7.31 -5.30 -9.38
CA LEU A 20 -7.54 -5.11 -7.94
C LEU A 20 -8.91 -5.66 -7.51
N GLU A 21 -9.94 -5.46 -8.34
CA GLU A 21 -11.27 -5.97 -8.09
C GLU A 21 -11.30 -7.50 -8.06
N GLU A 22 -10.69 -8.16 -9.05
CA GLU A 22 -10.62 -9.62 -9.10
C GLU A 22 -9.75 -10.21 -7.99
N GLU A 23 -8.56 -9.66 -7.75
CA GLU A 23 -7.56 -10.29 -6.89
C GLU A 23 -7.76 -9.98 -5.40
N ILE A 24 -8.30 -8.80 -5.07
CA ILE A 24 -8.39 -8.31 -3.68
C ILE A 24 -9.83 -8.11 -3.22
N ILE A 25 -10.67 -7.50 -4.05
CA ILE A 25 -12.02 -7.12 -3.63
C ILE A 25 -12.94 -8.37 -3.61
N LYS A 26 -13.01 -9.09 -4.73
CA LYS A 26 -13.83 -10.30 -4.88
C LYS A 26 -13.37 -11.47 -4.02
N THR A 27 -12.09 -11.48 -3.62
CA THR A 27 -11.51 -12.48 -2.72
C THR A 27 -11.66 -12.13 -1.23
N ASN A 28 -12.35 -11.04 -0.89
CA ASN A 28 -12.56 -10.55 0.49
C ASN A 28 -11.26 -10.19 1.24
N LEU A 29 -10.19 -9.81 0.54
CA LEU A 29 -8.97 -9.32 1.16
C LEU A 29 -9.00 -7.81 1.42
N CYS A 30 -9.88 -7.08 0.73
CA CYS A 30 -10.01 -5.63 0.88
C CYS A 30 -10.31 -5.23 2.35
N CYS A 31 -9.44 -4.41 2.94
CA CYS A 31 -9.62 -3.87 4.29
C CYS A 31 -10.36 -2.52 4.33
N ALA A 32 -11.03 -2.13 3.25
CA ALA A 32 -11.82 -0.90 3.12
C ALA A 32 -11.09 0.42 3.47
N CYS A 33 -9.77 0.47 3.31
CA CYS A 33 -8.97 1.66 3.66
C CYS A 33 -9.24 2.91 2.80
N GLY A 34 -9.90 2.77 1.64
CA GLY A 34 -10.30 3.89 0.78
C GLY A 34 -9.20 4.53 -0.08
N ALA A 35 -7.96 4.02 -0.05
CA ALA A 35 -6.84 4.61 -0.78
C ALA A 35 -7.08 4.73 -2.30
N CYS A 36 -7.67 3.70 -2.93
CA CYS A 36 -8.00 3.69 -4.36
C CYS A 36 -9.01 4.78 -4.75
N VAL A 37 -10.05 4.98 -3.92
CA VAL A 37 -11.07 6.01 -4.09
C VAL A 37 -10.46 7.40 -3.93
N ALA A 38 -9.68 7.59 -2.86
CA ALA A 38 -9.02 8.86 -2.56
C ALA A 38 -8.09 9.30 -3.70
N HIS A 39 -7.29 8.37 -4.24
CA HIS A 39 -6.42 8.68 -5.38
C HIS A 39 -7.23 9.10 -6.61
N CYS A 40 -8.22 8.32 -7.04
CA CYS A 40 -8.99 8.65 -8.24
C CYS A 40 -9.75 9.98 -8.12
N SER A 41 -10.26 10.28 -6.93
CA SER A 41 -10.92 11.57 -6.66
C SER A 41 -9.92 12.72 -6.68
N SER A 42 -8.72 12.54 -6.10
CA SER A 42 -7.67 13.58 -6.10
C SER A 42 -7.15 13.95 -7.50
N GLN A 43 -7.28 13.03 -8.47
CA GLN A 43 -6.90 13.25 -9.87
C GLN A 43 -8.07 13.77 -10.73
N ASN A 44 -9.23 14.04 -10.13
CA ASN A 44 -10.48 14.39 -10.82
C ASN A 44 -10.90 13.36 -11.87
N PHE A 45 -10.57 12.07 -11.66
CA PHE A 45 -11.05 10.99 -12.52
C PHE A 45 -12.47 10.59 -12.15
N ASP A 46 -12.77 10.59 -10.85
CA ASP A 46 -14.08 10.28 -10.27
C ASP A 46 -14.70 9.01 -10.90
N VAL A 47 -13.92 7.92 -10.90
CA VAL A 47 -14.32 6.64 -11.51
C VAL A 47 -14.69 5.55 -10.50
N ILE A 48 -14.16 5.62 -9.28
CA ILE A 48 -14.36 4.62 -8.22
C ILE A 48 -14.99 5.33 -7.02
N LYS A 49 -16.00 4.69 -6.41
CA LYS A 49 -16.59 5.11 -5.14
C LYS A 49 -16.45 4.00 -4.10
N MET A 50 -16.64 4.36 -2.84
CA MET A 50 -16.89 3.40 -1.77
C MET A 50 -18.40 3.18 -1.64
N GLU A 51 -18.84 1.93 -1.64
CA GLU A 51 -20.21 1.52 -1.32
C GLU A 51 -20.16 0.63 -0.07
N GLY A 52 -20.59 1.17 1.07
CA GLY A 52 -20.34 0.53 2.36
C GLY A 52 -18.84 0.36 2.61
N TYR A 53 -18.36 -0.88 2.58
CA TYR A 53 -16.95 -1.25 2.77
C TYR A 53 -16.28 -1.73 1.47
N THR A 54 -16.97 -1.67 0.34
CA THR A 54 -16.50 -2.21 -0.93
C THR A 54 -16.24 -1.08 -1.93
N PRO A 55 -14.99 -0.88 -2.37
CA PRO A 55 -14.72 0.02 -3.48
C PRO A 55 -15.21 -0.60 -4.79
N GLN A 56 -15.87 0.20 -5.63
CA GLN A 56 -16.39 -0.24 -6.93
C GLN A 56 -16.44 0.93 -7.92
N PHE A 57 -16.54 0.63 -9.21
CA PHE A 57 -16.83 1.67 -10.20
C PHE A 57 -18.14 2.40 -9.86
N ILE A 58 -18.20 3.71 -10.13
CA ILE A 58 -19.41 4.50 -9.88
C ILE A 58 -20.58 4.02 -10.73
N SER A 59 -20.30 3.67 -11.98
CA SER A 59 -21.24 3.08 -12.94
C SER A 59 -20.47 2.33 -14.03
N ASP A 60 -21.16 1.54 -14.85
CA ASP A 60 -20.54 0.86 -16.00
C ASP A 60 -19.87 1.84 -16.97
N ALA A 61 -20.45 3.04 -17.15
CA ALA A 61 -19.85 4.09 -17.98
C ALA A 61 -18.55 4.69 -17.40
N ASN A 62 -18.27 4.49 -16.11
CA ASN A 62 -17.00 4.91 -15.51
C ASN A 62 -15.87 3.91 -15.76
N VAL A 63 -16.18 2.67 -16.16
CA VAL A 63 -15.17 1.68 -16.54
C VAL A 63 -14.33 2.21 -17.70
N ASP A 64 -14.97 2.79 -18.72
CA ASP A 64 -14.30 3.36 -19.90
C ASP A 64 -13.59 4.70 -19.61
N LYS A 65 -13.96 5.36 -18.50
CA LYS A 65 -13.30 6.60 -18.05
C LYS A 65 -12.03 6.34 -17.23
N CYS A 66 -11.82 5.10 -16.79
CA CYS A 66 -10.62 4.72 -16.07
C CYS A 66 -9.39 5.00 -16.94
N LYS A 67 -8.39 5.68 -16.37
CA LYS A 67 -7.13 5.96 -17.07
C LYS A 67 -6.16 4.79 -17.08
N GLU A 68 -6.55 3.67 -16.46
CA GLU A 68 -5.72 2.46 -16.39
C GLU A 68 -4.31 2.75 -15.82
N CYS A 69 -4.22 3.76 -14.94
CA CYS A 69 -2.92 4.22 -14.41
C CYS A 69 -2.28 3.25 -13.41
N GLY A 70 -3.04 2.29 -12.90
CA GLY A 70 -2.59 1.25 -11.95
C GLY A 70 -2.25 1.71 -10.54
N ILE A 71 -2.32 3.00 -10.24
CA ILE A 71 -1.99 3.52 -8.90
C ILE A 71 -2.89 2.90 -7.82
N CYS A 72 -4.17 2.67 -8.11
CA CYS A 72 -5.09 2.00 -7.19
C CYS A 72 -4.62 0.59 -6.77
N TYR A 73 -4.03 -0.17 -7.69
CA TYR A 73 -3.42 -1.46 -7.39
C TYR A 73 -2.14 -1.23 -6.59
N TYR A 74 -1.28 -0.33 -7.06
CA TYR A 74 0.03 -0.07 -6.46
C TYR A 74 0.01 0.39 -5.00
N ILE A 75 -0.97 1.19 -4.62
CA ILE A 75 -1.13 1.71 -3.25
C ILE A 75 -1.93 0.77 -2.34
N CYS A 76 -2.49 -0.31 -2.88
CA CYS A 76 -3.30 -1.21 -2.07
C CYS A 76 -2.40 -1.97 -1.09
N PRO A 77 -2.66 -1.90 0.23
CA PRO A 77 -1.84 -2.57 1.24
C PRO A 77 -1.95 -4.10 1.18
N GLN A 78 -2.93 -4.63 0.45
CA GLN A 78 -3.12 -6.07 0.24
C GLN A 78 -2.39 -6.59 -0.99
N THR A 79 -1.68 -5.71 -1.71
CA THR A 79 -0.85 -6.06 -2.87
C THR A 79 0.61 -5.79 -2.56
N ASN A 80 1.49 -6.46 -3.30
CA ASN A 80 2.94 -6.41 -3.05
C ASN A 80 3.78 -5.99 -4.27
N PRO A 81 3.33 -5.05 -5.13
CA PRO A 81 4.05 -4.71 -6.37
C PRO A 81 5.44 -4.11 -6.10
N LEU A 82 5.61 -3.50 -4.91
CA LEU A 82 6.85 -2.90 -4.47
C LEU A 82 7.74 -3.79 -3.60
N MET A 83 7.25 -4.93 -3.12
CA MET A 83 7.93 -5.67 -2.05
C MET A 83 9.34 -6.11 -2.43
N LYS A 84 9.55 -6.50 -3.69
CA LYS A 84 10.90 -6.83 -4.17
C LYS A 84 11.86 -5.64 -4.04
N GLN A 85 11.45 -4.46 -4.52
CA GLN A 85 12.28 -3.26 -4.50
C GLN A 85 12.52 -2.76 -3.07
N LEU A 86 11.49 -2.80 -2.22
CA LEU A 86 11.60 -2.43 -0.81
C LEU A 86 12.55 -3.39 -0.08
N ASN A 87 12.43 -4.70 -0.30
CA ASN A 87 13.32 -5.67 0.33
C ASN A 87 14.77 -5.49 -0.09
N GLU A 88 15.03 -5.20 -1.36
CA GLU A 88 16.38 -4.90 -1.87
C GLU A 88 16.94 -3.61 -1.26
N GLU A 89 16.18 -2.51 -1.30
CA GLU A 89 16.60 -1.20 -0.78
C GLU A 89 16.89 -1.23 0.72
N TYR A 90 15.99 -1.86 1.49
CA TYR A 90 16.10 -1.95 2.94
C TYR A 90 16.87 -3.18 3.41
N LYS A 91 17.47 -3.97 2.49
CA LYS A 91 18.29 -5.16 2.81
C LYS A 91 17.55 -6.20 3.67
N ILE A 92 16.25 -6.34 3.46
CA ILE A 92 15.40 -7.34 4.12
C ILE A 92 15.67 -8.70 3.48
N LYS A 93 16.15 -9.66 4.27
CA LYS A 93 16.53 -11.00 3.80
C LYS A 93 15.56 -12.10 4.23
N ASP A 94 14.84 -11.87 5.32
CA ASP A 94 13.91 -12.80 5.94
C ASP A 94 12.76 -12.02 6.61
N GLU A 95 11.89 -12.75 7.31
CA GLU A 95 10.71 -12.20 7.99
C GLU A 95 11.04 -11.21 9.11
N MET A 96 12.28 -11.22 9.63
CA MET A 96 12.71 -10.32 10.70
C MET A 96 13.11 -8.93 10.18
N GLY A 97 13.25 -8.76 8.86
CA GLY A 97 13.65 -7.48 8.27
C GLY A 97 15.15 -7.20 8.35
N PHE A 98 15.51 -5.92 8.31
CA PHE A 98 16.90 -5.48 8.48
C PHE A 98 17.11 -4.98 9.91
N ILE A 99 17.66 -5.85 10.75
CA ILE A 99 17.95 -5.55 12.16
C ILE A 99 19.28 -4.82 12.26
N LYS A 100 19.26 -3.62 12.85
CA LYS A 100 20.47 -2.85 13.18
C LYS A 100 21.03 -3.20 14.56
N ASP A 101 20.16 -3.36 15.55
CA ASP A 101 20.50 -3.70 16.93
C ASP A 101 19.27 -4.33 17.62
N VAL A 102 19.50 -5.10 18.69
CA VAL A 102 18.47 -5.71 19.53
C VAL A 102 18.82 -5.43 20.98
N VAL A 103 17.97 -4.67 21.66
CA VAL A 103 18.20 -4.26 23.07
C VAL A 103 16.99 -4.61 23.94
N ALA A 104 17.25 -4.94 25.19
CA ALA A 104 16.23 -5.02 26.23
C ALA A 104 16.27 -3.72 27.05
N ALA A 105 15.11 -3.08 27.20
CA ALA A 105 14.99 -1.83 27.92
C ALA A 105 13.77 -1.84 28.85
N LYS A 106 13.82 -1.01 29.88
CA LYS A 106 12.72 -0.77 30.83
C LYS A 106 12.79 0.67 31.33
N THR A 107 11.64 1.29 31.58
CA THR A 107 11.62 2.63 32.17
C THR A 107 12.24 2.65 33.56
N THR A 108 12.92 3.76 33.89
CA THR A 108 13.39 4.06 35.24
C THR A 108 12.37 4.85 36.05
N ASP A 109 11.32 5.39 35.42
CA ASP A 109 10.23 6.08 36.09
C ASP A 109 9.26 5.07 36.73
N GLU A 110 9.11 5.12 38.05
CA GLU A 110 8.31 4.14 38.78
C GLU A 110 6.82 4.20 38.42
N LYS A 111 6.27 5.39 38.13
CA LYS A 111 4.85 5.54 37.79
C LYS A 111 4.57 4.93 36.42
N ILE A 112 5.46 5.14 35.45
CA ILE A 112 5.32 4.52 34.12
C ILE A 112 5.49 3.00 34.23
N ARG A 113 6.40 2.52 35.07
CA ARG A 113 6.64 1.09 35.31
C ARG A 113 5.41 0.38 35.87
N GLU A 114 4.66 1.04 36.76
CA GLU A 114 3.44 0.48 37.36
C GLU A 114 2.26 0.46 36.39
N MET A 115 2.18 1.45 35.50
CA MET A 115 1.04 1.59 34.58
C MET A 115 1.23 0.88 33.23
N GLY A 116 2.48 0.68 32.79
CA GLY A 116 2.80 0.12 31.48
C GLY A 116 2.87 -1.41 31.48
N GLN A 117 2.30 -2.04 30.45
CA GLN A 117 2.30 -3.49 30.27
C GLN A 117 3.72 -4.04 30.01
N ASP A 118 4.48 -3.36 29.13
CA ASP A 118 5.78 -3.85 28.63
C ASP A 118 6.95 -3.07 29.24
N GLY A 119 6.85 -2.75 30.54
CA GLY A 119 7.90 -2.02 31.24
C GLY A 119 8.02 -0.55 30.84
N GLY A 120 6.99 0.01 30.21
CA GLY A 120 6.89 1.44 29.92
C GLY A 120 7.49 1.90 28.58
N LEU A 121 7.69 0.98 27.62
CA LEU A 121 8.11 1.29 26.25
C LEU A 121 7.02 0.90 25.24
N VAL A 122 7.04 1.52 24.04
CA VAL A 122 6.16 1.25 22.88
C VAL A 122 7.01 0.97 21.66
#